data_AF-A0A6A9SY75-F1
#
_entry.id   AF-A0A6A9SY75-F1
#
_cell.length_a   1.000
_cell.length_b   1.000
_cell.length_c   1.000
_cell.angle_alpha   90.00
_cell.angle_beta   90.00
_cell.angle_gamma   90.00
#
_symmetry.space_group_name_H-M   'P 1'
#
loop_
_entity.id
_entity.type
_entity.pdbx_description
1 polymer ?
#
loop_
_entity_poly.entity_id
_entity_poly.type
_entity_poly.pdbx_seq_one_letter_code
_entity_poly.pdbx_strand_id
1 'polypeptide(L)'
;MREETAIAAMLDRGAAVSDREAETALDRLEAAGDLDPADREAVEALADRLVAGLLAGPVAGIENGDPEAVAAAMELFGEEGSAPMLADAETVTASD
;
A
#
# COMPACT_ATOMS: atom_id res chain seq x y z
N MET A 1 -11.14 17.41 3.80
CA MET A 1 -10.42 17.74 2.54
C MET A 1 -8.97 17.26 2.57
N ARG A 2 -7.97 17.95 3.15
CA ARG A 2 -6.56 17.45 3.09
C ARG A 2 -6.30 16.12 3.81
N GLU A 3 -6.77 15.98 5.04
CA GLU A 3 -6.66 14.73 5.81
C GLU A 3 -7.40 13.57 5.12
N GLU A 4 -8.56 13.86 4.55
CA GLU A 4 -9.35 12.91 3.75
C GLU A 4 -8.61 12.48 2.47
N THR A 5 -7.90 13.41 1.80
CA THR A 5 -7.02 13.08 0.67
C THR A 5 -5.84 12.20 1.11
N ALA A 6 -5.24 12.46 2.28
CA ALA A 6 -4.16 11.62 2.81
C ALA A 6 -4.67 10.23 3.18
N ILE A 7 -5.87 10.11 3.77
CA ILE A 7 -6.54 8.82 4.02
C ILE A 7 -6.76 8.08 2.69
N ALA A 8 -7.32 8.75 1.67
CA ALA A 8 -7.55 8.12 0.37
C ALA A 8 -6.23 7.62 -0.25
N ALA A 9 -5.18 8.45 -0.27
CA ALA A 9 -3.87 8.07 -0.80
C ALA A 9 -3.24 6.90 -0.03
N MET A 10 -3.42 6.86 1.30
CA MET A 10 -2.98 5.75 2.14
C MET A 10 -3.73 4.45 1.83
N LEU A 11 -5.06 4.52 1.69
CA LEU A 11 -5.90 3.37 1.33
C LEU A 11 -5.55 2.84 -0.06
N ASP A 12 -5.42 3.73 -1.05
CA ASP A 12 -5.04 3.38 -2.42
C ASP A 12 -3.67 2.71 -2.47
N ARG A 13 -2.69 3.24 -1.72
CA ARG A 13 -1.36 2.62 -1.63
C ARG A 13 -1.41 1.27 -0.93
N GLY A 14 -2.24 1.12 0.11
CA GLY A 14 -2.49 -0.15 0.78
C GLY A 14 -3.03 -1.20 -0.18
N ALA A 15 -4.05 -0.83 -0.97
CA ALA A 15 -4.64 -1.69 -2.00
C ALA A 15 -3.60 -2.09 -3.07
N ALA A 16 -2.86 -1.12 -3.63
CA ALA A 16 -1.86 -1.40 -4.66
C ALA A 16 -0.72 -2.32 -4.16
N VAL A 17 -0.34 -2.22 -2.88
CA VAL A 17 0.60 -3.16 -2.27
C VAL A 17 -0.04 -4.53 -2.12
N SER A 18 -1.25 -4.60 -1.58
CA SER A 18 -2.01 -5.84 -1.41
C SER A 18 -2.13 -6.64 -2.70
N ASP A 19 -2.55 -5.97 -3.78
CA ASP A 19 -2.78 -6.59 -5.08
C ASP A 19 -1.50 -7.23 -5.62
N ARG A 20 -0.38 -6.49 -5.57
CA ARG A 20 0.94 -6.99 -6.01
C ARG A 20 1.41 -8.19 -5.20
N GLU A 21 1.27 -8.14 -3.88
CA GLU A 21 1.71 -9.24 -3.03
C GLU A 21 0.78 -10.47 -3.15
N ALA A 22 -0.53 -10.27 -3.34
CA ALA A 22 -1.49 -11.33 -3.60
C ALA A 22 -1.20 -12.00 -4.95
N GLU A 23 -0.99 -11.23 -6.01
CA GLU A 23 -0.57 -11.73 -7.33
C GLU A 23 0.73 -12.55 -7.22
N THR A 24 1.74 -12.00 -6.54
CA THR A 24 3.01 -12.70 -6.31
C THR A 24 2.83 -14.02 -5.54
N ALA A 25 1.92 -14.06 -4.56
CA ALA A 25 1.63 -15.27 -3.80
C ALA A 25 0.91 -16.33 -4.67
N LEU A 26 -0.08 -15.89 -5.46
CA LEU A 26 -0.84 -16.75 -6.35
C LEU A 26 0.04 -17.33 -7.45
N ASP A 27 0.93 -16.54 -8.05
CA ASP A 27 1.90 -17.01 -9.05
C ASP A 27 2.80 -18.12 -8.48
N ARG A 28 3.23 -17.98 -7.21
CA ARG A 28 4.04 -19.01 -6.53
C ARG A 28 3.26 -20.29 -6.27
N LEU A 29 2.00 -20.18 -5.86
CA LEU A 29 1.11 -21.33 -5.65
C LEU A 29 0.80 -22.05 -6.96
N GLU A 30 0.55 -21.30 -8.03
CA GLU A 30 0.33 -21.86 -9.36
C GLU A 30 1.57 -22.61 -9.86
N ALA A 31 2.78 -22.05 -9.68
CA ALA A 31 4.03 -22.72 -10.05
C ALA A 31 4.28 -24.01 -9.24
N ALA A 32 3.75 -24.09 -8.02
CA ALA A 32 3.84 -25.30 -7.19
C ALA A 32 2.81 -26.37 -7.59
N GLY A 33 1.78 -26.01 -8.35
CA GLY A 33 0.66 -26.88 -8.70
C GLY A 33 -0.39 -27.02 -7.59
N ASP A 34 -0.33 -26.15 -6.58
CA ASP A 34 -1.17 -26.17 -5.37
C ASP A 34 -2.28 -25.10 -5.42
N LEU A 35 -2.61 -24.56 -6.61
CA LEU A 35 -3.62 -23.50 -6.74
C LEU A 35 -4.94 -24.06 -7.27
N ASP A 36 -5.90 -24.23 -6.36
CA ASP A 36 -7.30 -24.39 -6.71
C ASP A 36 -8.09 -23.06 -6.58
N PRO A 37 -9.35 -22.98 -7.08
CA PRO A 37 -10.14 -21.76 -6.98
C PRO A 37 -10.44 -21.31 -5.55
N ALA A 38 -10.56 -22.24 -4.59
CA ALA A 38 -10.82 -21.93 -3.19
C ALA A 38 -9.57 -21.37 -2.50
N ASP A 39 -8.38 -21.88 -2.84
CA ASP A 39 -7.11 -21.34 -2.36
C ASP A 39 -6.89 -19.91 -2.88
N ARG A 40 -7.22 -19.65 -4.15
CA ARG A 40 -7.19 -18.29 -4.72
C ARG A 40 -8.06 -17.32 -3.93
N GLU A 41 -9.34 -17.68 -3.73
CA GLU A 41 -10.28 -16.88 -2.95
C GLU A 41 -9.79 -16.68 -1.51
N ALA A 42 -9.21 -17.71 -0.90
CA ALA A 42 -8.67 -17.63 0.46
C ALA A 42 -7.48 -16.66 0.57
N VAL A 43 -6.57 -16.65 -0.42
CA VAL A 43 -5.44 -15.72 -0.47
C VAL A 43 -5.90 -14.29 -0.67
N GLU A 44 -6.80 -14.05 -1.62
CA GLU A 44 -7.37 -12.72 -1.88
C GLU A 44 -8.11 -12.19 -0.63
N ALA A 45 -8.96 -13.01 0.00
CA ALA A 45 -9.67 -12.63 1.22
C ALA A 45 -8.72 -12.43 2.43
N LEU A 46 -7.59 -13.13 2.48
CA LEU A 46 -6.57 -12.90 3.50
C LEU A 46 -5.88 -11.55 3.28
N ALA A 47 -5.50 -11.24 2.04
CA ALA A 47 -4.86 -9.97 1.69
C ALA A 47 -5.74 -8.78 2.09
N ASP A 48 -7.03 -8.82 1.75
CA ASP A 48 -8.02 -7.80 2.14
C ASP A 48 -8.09 -7.60 3.66
N ARG A 49 -8.15 -8.70 4.43
CA ARG A 49 -8.22 -8.64 5.90
C ARG A 49 -6.94 -8.05 6.49
N LEU A 50 -5.78 -8.36 5.94
CA LEU A 50 -4.51 -7.85 6.42
C LEU A 50 -4.41 -6.34 6.22
N VAL A 51 -4.78 -5.84 5.03
CA VAL A 51 -4.80 -4.40 4.75
C VAL A 51 -5.80 -3.69 5.63
N ALA A 52 -7.03 -4.19 5.71
CA ALA A 52 -8.08 -3.58 6.53
C ALA A 52 -7.65 -3.52 8.00
N GLY A 53 -7.10 -4.61 8.54
CA GLY A 53 -6.63 -4.65 9.93
C GLY A 53 -5.45 -3.72 10.19
N LEU A 54 -4.51 -3.62 9.24
CA LEU A 54 -3.34 -2.75 9.36
C LEU A 54 -3.71 -1.27 9.31
N LEU A 55 -4.64 -0.88 8.43
CA LEU A 55 -5.02 0.52 8.22
C LEU A 55 -6.09 1.02 9.20
N ALA A 56 -6.85 0.12 9.86
CA ALA A 56 -7.91 0.51 10.78
C ALA A 56 -7.43 1.46 11.90
N GLY A 57 -6.27 1.17 12.50
CA GLY A 57 -5.70 2.00 13.57
C GLY A 57 -5.34 3.42 13.10
N PRO A 58 -4.46 3.55 12.07
CA PRO A 58 -4.10 4.85 11.50
C PRO A 58 -5.31 5.67 11.02
N VAL A 59 -6.26 5.05 10.31
CA VAL A 59 -7.48 5.75 9.84
C VAL A 59 -8.27 6.29 11.03
N ALA A 60 -8.53 5.47 12.04
CA ALA A 60 -9.25 5.92 13.23
C ALA A 60 -8.49 7.02 13.98
N GLY A 61 -7.16 6.98 14.04
CA GLY A 61 -6.35 8.05 14.62
C GLY A 61 -6.56 9.38 13.93
N ILE A 62 -6.49 9.40 12.59
CA ILE A 62 -6.71 10.60 11.77
C ILE A 62 -8.15 11.11 11.95
N GLU A 63 -9.16 10.24 11.87
CA GLU A 63 -10.57 10.61 12.00
C GLU A 63 -10.91 11.20 13.37
N ASN A 64 -10.24 10.74 14.43
CA ASN A 64 -10.37 11.29 15.78
C ASN A 64 -9.54 12.57 16.01
N GLY A 65 -8.78 13.01 15.01
CA GLY A 65 -7.94 14.20 15.09
C GLY A 65 -6.71 14.02 15.98
N ASP A 66 -6.17 12.80 16.10
CA ASP A 66 -4.91 12.56 16.78
C ASP A 66 -3.78 13.31 16.06
N PRO A 67 -3.14 14.31 16.70
CA PRO A 67 -2.16 15.16 16.04
C PRO A 67 -0.94 14.38 15.54
N GLU A 68 -0.56 13.27 16.19
CA GLU A 68 0.56 12.45 15.74
C GLU A 68 0.19 11.65 14.48
N ALA A 69 -1.00 11.04 14.46
CA ALA A 69 -1.52 10.32 13.31
C ALA A 69 -1.73 11.24 12.10
N VAL A 70 -2.29 12.44 12.31
CA VAL A 70 -2.49 13.46 11.27
C VAL A 70 -1.15 13.91 10.70
N ALA A 71 -0.17 14.22 11.56
CA ALA A 71 1.15 14.66 11.11
C ALA A 71 1.85 13.59 10.25
N ALA A 72 1.88 12.35 10.72
CA ALA A 72 2.46 11.24 9.98
C ALA A 72 1.75 10.97 8.65
N ALA A 73 0.41 11.03 8.64
CA ALA A 73 -0.36 10.84 7.42
C ALA A 73 -0.10 11.93 6.38
N MET A 74 -0.01 13.19 6.81
CA MET A 74 0.29 14.31 5.91
C MET A 74 1.72 14.27 5.38
N GLU A 75 2.70 13.85 6.20
CA GLU A 75 4.09 13.67 5.78
C GLU A 75 4.22 12.57 4.71
N LEU A 76 3.59 11.42 4.94
CA LEU A 76 3.76 10.23 4.10
C LEU A 76 2.83 10.18 2.89
N PHE A 77 1.63 10.77 3.00
CA PHE A 77 0.54 10.62 2.02
C PHE A 77 -0.14 11.93 1.62
N GLY A 78 0.31 13.08 2.13
CA GLY A 78 -0.17 14.39 1.69
C GLY A 78 0.27 14.74 0.25
N GLU A 79 -0.23 15.86 -0.28
CA GLU A 79 0.03 16.31 -1.67
C GLU A 79 1.53 16.43 -2.00
N GLU A 80 2.38 16.75 -1.03
CA GLU A 80 3.84 16.84 -1.17
C GLU A 80 4.57 15.49 -0.99
N GLY A 81 3.96 14.53 -0.27
CA GLY A 81 4.48 13.17 -0.06
C GLY A 81 4.12 12.17 -1.17
N SER A 82 3.25 12.57 -2.11
CA SER A 82 2.83 11.77 -3.26
C SER A 82 3.83 11.79 -4.44
N ALA A 83 4.89 12.59 -4.36
CA ALA A 83 5.95 12.60 -5.37
C ALA A 83 6.73 11.26 -5.35
N PRO A 84 7.04 10.66 -6.51
CA PRO A 84 7.70 9.37 -6.56
C PRO A 84 9.12 9.48 -6.00
N MET A 85 9.36 8.86 -4.83
CA MET A 85 10.69 8.48 -4.35
C MET A 85 11.29 7.35 -5.22
N LEU A 86 11.35 7.56 -6.53
CA LEU A 86 12.04 6.72 -7.53
C LEU A 86 12.67 7.59 -8.64
N ALA A 87 13.16 8.79 -8.30
CA ALA A 87 13.95 9.61 -9.22
C ALA A 87 15.39 9.74 -8.72
N ASP A 88 16.06 8.61 -8.48
CA ASP A 88 17.53 8.55 -8.39
C ASP A 88 18.00 7.22 -9.00
N ALA A 89 17.72 7.04 -10.29
CA ALA A 89 18.45 6.10 -11.12
C ALA A 89 18.76 6.77 -12.45
N GLU A 90 20.07 6.88 -12.71
CA GLU A 90 20.72 7.24 -13.96
C GLU A 90 20.88 8.74 -14.30
N THR A 91 22.05 9.26 -13.95
CA THR A 91 22.89 9.97 -14.93
C THR A 91 24.36 9.72 -14.59
N VAL A 92 24.83 8.50 -14.85
CA VAL A 92 26.27 8.28 -15.09
C VAL A 92 26.53 8.76 -16.52
N THR A 93 26.91 10.03 -16.66
CA THR A 93 27.58 10.48 -17.88
C THR A 93 29.05 10.11 -17.74
N ALA A 94 29.45 9.03 -18.42
CA ALA A 94 30.85 8.82 -18.74
C ALA A 94 31.27 9.96 -19.69
N SER A 95 32.16 10.85 -19.25
CA SER A 95 32.91 11.71 -20.18
C SER A 95 34.16 10.96 -20.61
N ASP A 96 34.31 10.87 -21.94
CA ASP A 96 35.53 10.59 -22.69
C ASP A 96 36.55 11.73 -22.51
#